data_AF-A0A2M9P9J5-F1
#
_entry.id   AF-A0A2M9P9J5-F1
#
_cell.length_a   1.000
_cell.length_b   1.000
_cell.length_c   1.000
_cell.angle_alpha   90.00
_cell.angle_beta   90.00
_cell.angle_gamma   90.00
#
_symmetry.space_group_name_H-M   'P 1'
#
loop_
_entity.id
_entity.type
_entity.pdbx_description
1 polymer ?
#
loop_
_entity_poly.entity_id
_entity_poly.type
_entity_poly.pdbx_seq_one_letter_code
_entity_poly.pdbx_strand_id
1 'polypeptide(L)'
;MNPVEIGSGKSFKGLAAYLLHYADRAATAERVDWAESINLNGADPERAWRLMAATAMSADALKAAAGIKKGKKAVNTVFHLALTFNPDDNPSAELQRLAVQGALKAIGLDAYQALAVAHRDTDHAHVHVMVNLIHP
;
A
#
# COMPACT_ATOMS: atom_id res chain seq x y z
N MET A 1 11.61 14.58 -11.38
CA MET A 1 10.57 13.64 -10.92
C MET A 1 11.14 12.25 -11.14
N ASN A 2 11.66 11.63 -10.08
CA ASN A 2 12.24 10.29 -10.14
C ASN A 2 11.11 9.25 -10.26
N PRO A 3 11.37 8.06 -10.84
CA PRO A 3 10.33 7.19 -11.36
C PRO A 3 9.41 6.65 -10.27
N VAL A 4 8.12 6.55 -10.58
CA VAL A 4 7.20 5.68 -9.85
C VAL A 4 7.60 4.25 -10.20
N GLU A 5 8.20 3.51 -9.26
CA GLU A 5 8.34 2.06 -9.43
C GLU A 5 6.96 1.42 -9.30
N ILE A 6 6.44 0.94 -10.42
CA ILE A 6 5.15 0.25 -10.49
C ILE A 6 5.43 -1.24 -10.68
N GLY A 7 5.22 -2.02 -9.62
CA GLY A 7 5.41 -3.47 -9.63
C GLY A 7 4.14 -4.21 -9.25
N SER A 8 3.88 -5.35 -9.90
CA SER A 8 2.85 -6.31 -9.47
C SER A 8 3.49 -7.60 -8.95
N GLY A 9 3.17 -7.98 -7.72
CA GLY A 9 3.44 -9.32 -7.18
C GLY A 9 4.51 -9.43 -6.08
N LYS A 10 4.07 -9.37 -4.82
CA LYS A 10 4.50 -10.18 -3.65
C LYS A 10 3.24 -10.40 -2.79
N SER A 11 3.18 -11.43 -1.94
CA SER A 11 2.01 -11.65 -1.07
C SER A 11 1.76 -10.45 -0.14
N PHE A 12 0.51 -10.18 0.26
CA PHE A 12 0.20 -9.09 1.21
C PHE A 12 1.08 -9.17 2.46
N LYS A 13 1.26 -10.38 3.00
CA LYS A 13 2.13 -10.63 4.16
C LYS A 13 3.59 -10.28 3.86
N GLY A 14 4.12 -10.73 2.73
CA GLY A 14 5.52 -10.52 2.37
C GLY A 14 5.84 -9.05 2.11
N LEU A 15 4.96 -8.35 1.38
CA LEU A 15 5.14 -6.92 1.13
C LEU A 15 4.93 -6.12 2.42
N ALA A 16 3.91 -6.41 3.23
CA ALA A 16 3.75 -5.75 4.53
C ALA A 16 4.94 -5.98 5.46
N ALA A 17 5.50 -7.20 5.50
CA ALA A 17 6.71 -7.48 6.27
C ALA A 17 7.91 -6.67 5.77
N TYR A 18 8.04 -6.44 4.46
CA TYR A 18 9.09 -5.60 3.88
C TYR A 18 8.88 -4.10 4.13
N LEU A 19 7.63 -3.63 4.12
CA LEU A 19 7.32 -2.21 4.32
C LEU A 19 7.35 -1.82 5.79
N LEU A 20 6.79 -2.64 6.68
CA LEU A 20 6.67 -2.35 8.11
C LEU A 20 7.91 -2.81 8.89
N HIS A 21 8.67 -3.78 8.37
CA HIS A 21 9.80 -4.41 9.06
C HIS A 21 10.97 -4.69 8.10
N TYR A 22 12.09 -5.15 8.64
CA TYR A 22 13.34 -5.28 7.89
C TYR A 22 13.30 -6.34 6.78
N ALA A 23 13.93 -6.01 5.64
CA ALA A 23 14.36 -6.98 4.64
C ALA A 23 15.47 -7.92 5.17
N ASP A 24 16.19 -7.53 6.23
CA ASP A 24 17.22 -8.33 6.89
C ASP A 24 17.33 -8.00 8.39
N ARG A 25 17.43 -9.03 9.24
CA ARG A 25 17.17 -9.00 10.70
C ARG A 25 18.20 -8.24 11.57
N ALA A 26 18.47 -6.96 11.32
CA ALA A 26 19.27 -6.11 12.20
C ALA A 26 18.47 -4.88 12.65
N ALA A 27 18.40 -4.67 13.96
CA ALA A 27 17.56 -3.69 14.63
C ALA A 27 17.99 -2.23 14.37
N THR A 28 17.17 -1.47 13.65
CA THR A 28 17.03 -0.02 13.78
C THR A 28 15.54 0.34 13.68
N ALA A 29 14.90 0.58 14.82
CA ALA A 29 13.50 0.99 14.94
C ALA A 29 13.21 2.40 14.33
N GLU A 30 14.04 2.86 13.38
CA GLU A 30 14.13 4.22 12.88
C GLU A 30 13.84 4.34 11.37
N ARG A 31 13.41 3.27 10.70
CA ARG A 31 13.07 3.31 9.26
C ARG A 31 11.71 3.92 8.98
N VAL A 32 10.69 3.56 9.74
CA VAL A 32 9.30 3.99 9.49
C VAL A 32 9.02 5.30 10.21
N ASP A 33 8.75 6.34 9.44
CA ASP A 33 8.35 7.65 9.97
C ASP A 33 6.85 7.63 10.33
N TRP A 34 6.03 7.09 9.42
CA TRP A 34 4.62 6.84 9.68
C TRP A 34 4.07 5.70 8.82
N ALA A 35 2.99 5.08 9.29
CA ALA A 35 2.21 4.11 8.53
C ALA A 35 0.72 4.43 8.65
N GLU A 36 -0.05 4.18 7.58
CA GLU A 36 -1.46 4.52 7.52
C GLU A 36 -2.25 3.49 6.71
N SER A 37 -3.40 3.09 7.25
CA SER A 37 -4.38 2.22 6.61
C SER A 37 -5.45 3.05 5.92
N ILE A 38 -5.63 2.84 4.62
CA ILE A 38 -6.58 3.59 3.78
C ILE A 38 -7.70 2.63 3.36
N ASN A 39 -8.97 3.08 3.49
CA ASN A 39 -10.17 2.28 3.19
C ASN A 39 -10.25 0.93 3.93
N LEU A 40 -9.71 0.90 5.15
CA LEU A 40 -9.61 -0.29 6.00
C LEU A 40 -10.28 -0.09 7.37
N ASN A 41 -11.26 0.82 7.45
CA ASN A 41 -12.06 1.10 8.65
C ASN A 41 -11.19 1.38 9.91
N GLY A 42 -10.14 2.19 9.75
CA GLY A 42 -9.25 2.55 10.85
C GLY A 42 -8.39 1.39 11.39
N ALA A 43 -8.20 0.32 10.60
CA ALA A 43 -7.36 -0.79 11.01
C ALA A 43 -5.94 -0.35 11.37
N ASP A 44 -5.38 -0.98 12.40
CA ASP A 44 -3.97 -0.88 12.76
C ASP A 44 -3.07 -1.19 11.53
N PRO A 45 -2.21 -0.25 11.10
CA PRO A 45 -1.32 -0.42 9.95
C PRO A 45 -0.47 -1.70 10.00
N GLU A 46 -0.05 -2.15 11.19
CA GLU A 46 0.74 -3.39 11.33
C GLU A 46 -0.03 -4.65 10.93
N ARG A 47 -1.36 -4.58 10.99
CA ARG A 47 -2.28 -5.71 10.78
C ARG A 47 -3.19 -5.53 9.57
N ALA A 48 -3.19 -4.34 8.96
CA ALA A 48 -3.96 -3.96 7.77
C ALA A 48 -3.88 -5.02 6.64
N TRP A 49 -2.68 -5.56 6.40
CA TRP A 49 -2.44 -6.56 5.36
C TRP A 49 -3.29 -7.84 5.53
N ARG A 50 -3.71 -8.19 6.74
CA ARG A 50 -4.59 -9.34 7.00
C ARG A 50 -5.99 -9.11 6.46
N LEU A 51 -6.53 -7.90 6.63
CA LEU A 51 -7.83 -7.51 6.10
C LEU A 51 -7.80 -7.43 4.57
N MET A 52 -6.70 -6.90 4.02
CA MET A 52 -6.48 -6.87 2.58
C MET A 52 -6.41 -8.29 1.99
N ALA A 53 -5.67 -9.20 2.64
CA ALA A 53 -5.62 -10.60 2.24
C ALA A 53 -7.00 -11.28 2.34
N ALA A 54 -7.74 -11.05 3.43
CA ALA A 54 -9.09 -11.60 3.61
C ALA A 54 -10.07 -11.10 2.53
N THR A 55 -9.97 -9.83 2.13
CA THR A 55 -10.76 -9.24 1.04
C THR A 55 -10.41 -9.91 -0.28
N ALA A 56 -9.11 -10.08 -0.57
CA ALA A 56 -8.67 -10.75 -1.80
C ALA A 56 -9.10 -12.23 -1.84
N MET A 57 -9.07 -12.94 -0.71
CA MET A 57 -9.58 -14.31 -0.59
C MET A 57 -11.10 -14.40 -0.79
N SER A 58 -11.83 -13.32 -0.45
CA SER A 58 -13.29 -13.21 -0.61
C SER A 58 -13.74 -12.69 -1.98
N ALA A 59 -12.83 -12.51 -2.95
CA ALA A 59 -13.14 -11.87 -4.24
C ALA A 59 -14.35 -12.47 -4.98
N ASP A 60 -14.52 -13.80 -4.95
CA ASP A 60 -15.67 -14.46 -5.58
C ASP A 60 -17.00 -14.18 -4.87
N ALA A 61 -16.98 -14.04 -3.54
CA ALA A 61 -18.15 -13.67 -2.76
C ALA A 61 -18.51 -12.20 -2.98
N LEU A 62 -17.52 -11.31 -3.04
CA LEU A 62 -17.70 -9.89 -3.36
C LEU A 62 -18.30 -9.69 -4.75
N LYS A 63 -17.78 -10.40 -5.76
CA LYS A 63 -18.37 -10.41 -7.11
C LYS A 63 -19.82 -10.87 -7.10
N ALA A 64 -20.12 -11.96 -6.39
CA ALA A 64 -21.48 -12.48 -6.29
C ALA A 64 -22.43 -11.46 -5.61
N ALA A 65 -22.00 -10.82 -4.53
CA ALA A 65 -22.77 -9.77 -3.85
C ALA A 65 -23.03 -8.55 -4.74
N ALA A 66 -22.09 -8.22 -5.64
CA ALA A 66 -22.23 -7.16 -6.64
C ALA A 66 -23.01 -7.59 -7.90
N GLY A 67 -23.56 -8.82 -7.96
CA GLY A 67 -24.25 -9.33 -9.16
C GLY A 67 -23.32 -9.61 -10.35
N ILE A 68 -22.01 -9.67 -10.14
CA ILE A 68 -20.99 -9.91 -11.16
C ILE A 68 -20.74 -11.40 -11.30
N LYS A 69 -20.82 -11.92 -12.53
CA LYS A 69 -20.53 -13.33 -12.82
C LYS A 69 -19.09 -13.69 -12.44
N LYS A 70 -18.90 -14.85 -11.81
CA LYS A 70 -17.57 -15.39 -11.53
C LYS A 70 -16.81 -15.61 -12.85
N GLY A 71 -15.59 -15.11 -12.90
CA GLY A 71 -14.66 -15.25 -14.02
C GLY A 71 -13.42 -16.05 -13.61
N LYS A 72 -12.31 -15.86 -14.35
CA LYS A 72 -11.01 -16.40 -13.95
C LYS A 72 -10.64 -15.87 -12.56
N LYS A 73 -10.07 -16.74 -11.72
CA LYS A 73 -9.57 -16.37 -10.40
C LYS A 73 -8.57 -15.22 -10.55
N ALA A 74 -8.77 -14.17 -9.75
CA ALA A 74 -7.83 -13.07 -9.70
C ALA A 74 -6.49 -13.55 -9.12
N VAL A 75 -5.41 -13.20 -9.81
CA VAL A 75 -4.02 -13.46 -9.39
C VAL A 75 -3.28 -12.12 -9.37
N ASN A 76 -2.19 -12.04 -8.61
CA ASN A 76 -1.38 -10.82 -8.50
C ASN A 76 -2.19 -9.58 -8.07
N THR A 77 -3.09 -9.76 -7.09
CA THR A 77 -3.97 -8.68 -6.59
C THR A 77 -3.27 -7.67 -5.69
N VAL A 78 -1.95 -7.78 -5.52
CA VAL A 78 -1.13 -6.87 -4.72
C VAL A 78 -0.41 -5.94 -5.68
N PHE A 79 -0.73 -4.66 -5.59
CA PHE A 79 -0.10 -3.59 -6.35
C PHE A 79 0.79 -2.77 -5.43
N HIS A 80 1.99 -2.42 -5.90
CA HIS A 80 2.96 -1.62 -5.14
C HIS A 80 3.40 -0.43 -5.98
N LEU A 81 3.31 0.75 -5.38
CA LEU A 81 3.90 1.97 -5.90
C LEU A 81 4.73 2.66 -4.81
N ALA A 82 5.69 3.48 -5.22
CA ALA A 82 6.44 4.35 -4.32
C ALA A 82 6.39 5.80 -4.81
N LEU A 83 6.25 6.74 -3.88
CA LEU A 83 6.41 8.16 -4.11
C LEU A 83 7.73 8.61 -3.48
N THR A 84 8.66 9.11 -4.30
CA THR A 84 9.97 9.59 -3.84
C THR A 84 10.04 11.10 -4.02
N PHE A 85 10.45 11.81 -2.98
CA PHE A 85 10.52 13.26 -2.96
C PHE A 85 11.96 13.74 -3.17
N ASN A 86 12.11 14.94 -3.76
CA ASN A 86 13.42 15.58 -3.85
C ASN A 86 13.90 15.92 -2.43
N PRO A 87 15.18 15.68 -2.05
CA PRO A 87 15.68 16.01 -0.72
C PRO A 87 15.49 17.48 -0.35
N ASP A 88 15.53 18.37 -1.36
CA ASP A 88 15.36 19.82 -1.16
C ASP A 88 13.92 20.22 -0.81
N ASP A 89 12.92 19.37 -1.13
CA ASP A 89 11.49 19.69 -0.92
C ASP A 89 11.05 19.52 0.55
N ASN A 90 11.80 18.73 1.33
CA ASN A 90 11.54 18.40 2.74
C ASN A 90 10.04 18.31 3.11
N PRO A 91 9.28 17.39 2.48
CA PRO A 91 7.82 17.39 2.58
C PRO A 91 7.35 17.00 3.98
N SER A 92 6.38 17.73 4.53
CA SER A 92 5.72 17.35 5.78
C SER A 92 4.96 16.03 5.63
N ALA A 93 4.74 15.32 6.75
CA ALA A 93 3.96 14.08 6.73
C ALA A 93 2.52 14.29 6.19
N GLU A 94 1.92 15.47 6.40
CA GLU A 94 0.62 15.82 5.83
C GLU A 94 0.69 15.95 4.30
N LEU A 95 1.72 16.62 3.77
CA LEU A 95 1.92 16.73 2.33
C LEU A 95 2.16 15.37 1.68
N GLN A 96 2.93 14.50 2.34
CA GLN A 96 3.16 13.13 1.89
C GLN A 96 1.84 12.34 1.82
N ARG A 97 0.96 12.45 2.82
CA ARG A 97 -0.38 11.82 2.81
C ARG A 97 -1.26 12.36 1.69
N LEU A 98 -1.28 13.68 1.48
CA LEU A 98 -2.00 14.29 0.35
C LEU A 98 -1.46 13.80 -1.00
N ALA A 99 -0.15 13.63 -1.13
CA ALA A 99 0.47 13.07 -2.33
C ALA A 99 0.04 11.61 -2.56
N VAL A 100 -0.02 10.78 -1.50
CA VAL A 100 -0.57 9.41 -1.59
C VAL A 100 -2.02 9.41 -2.07
N GLN A 101 -2.88 10.23 -1.46
CA GLN A 101 -4.29 10.33 -1.87
C GLN A 101 -4.43 10.80 -3.32
N GLY A 102 -3.66 11.81 -3.72
CA GLY A 102 -3.62 12.31 -5.09
C GLY A 102 -3.15 11.27 -6.09
N ALA A 103 -2.11 10.50 -5.74
CA ALA A 103 -1.59 9.43 -6.58
C ALA A 103 -2.63 8.30 -6.77
N LEU A 104 -3.26 7.83 -5.68
CA LEU A 104 -4.31 6.81 -5.74
C LEU A 104 -5.48 7.27 -6.61
N LYS A 105 -5.93 8.51 -6.45
CA LYS A 105 -7.01 9.09 -7.26
C LYS A 105 -6.62 9.19 -8.74
N ALA A 106 -5.40 9.61 -9.04
CA ALA A 106 -4.91 9.74 -10.41
C ALA A 106 -4.89 8.40 -11.18
N ILE A 107 -4.72 7.28 -10.48
CA ILE A 107 -4.72 5.94 -11.06
C ILE A 107 -6.05 5.18 -10.85
N GLY A 108 -7.08 5.83 -10.29
CA GLY A 108 -8.41 5.24 -10.07
C GLY A 108 -8.49 4.20 -8.96
N LEU A 109 -7.59 4.28 -7.97
CA LEU A 109 -7.51 3.36 -6.83
C LEU A 109 -7.87 4.03 -5.49
N ASP A 110 -8.49 5.20 -5.49
CA ASP A 110 -8.84 5.98 -4.29
C ASP A 110 -9.90 5.32 -3.39
N ALA A 111 -10.75 4.44 -3.95
CA ALA A 111 -11.73 3.65 -3.19
C ALA A 111 -11.19 2.28 -2.73
N TYR A 112 -9.97 1.90 -3.12
CA TYR A 112 -9.41 0.58 -2.82
C TYR A 112 -8.69 0.56 -1.47
N GLN A 113 -8.58 -0.64 -0.88
CA GLN A 113 -7.80 -0.82 0.35
C GLN A 113 -6.31 -0.59 0.07
N ALA A 114 -5.67 0.22 0.91
CA ALA A 114 -4.23 0.43 0.82
C ALA A 114 -3.56 0.53 2.19
N LEU A 115 -2.27 0.19 2.23
CA LEU A 115 -1.35 0.45 3.33
C LEU A 115 -0.24 1.36 2.81
N ALA A 116 -0.14 2.56 3.35
CA ALA A 116 0.93 3.50 3.05
C ALA A 116 1.95 3.51 4.19
N VAL A 117 3.24 3.47 3.86
CA VAL A 117 4.35 3.48 4.82
C VAL A 117 5.42 4.43 4.34
N ALA A 118 5.68 5.48 5.11
CA ALA A 118 6.76 6.42 4.86
C ALA A 118 8.04 5.94 5.52
N HIS A 119 9.13 6.02 4.76
CA HIS A 119 10.47 5.68 5.22
C HIS A 119 11.37 6.93 5.20
N ARG A 120 12.29 7.00 6.18
CA ARG A 120 13.32 8.06 6.29
C ARG A 120 14.74 7.50 6.42
N ASP A 121 14.95 6.25 6.04
CA ASP A 121 16.23 5.55 6.18
C ASP A 121 17.19 5.77 4.99
N THR A 122 16.88 6.71 4.09
CA THR A 122 17.70 7.10 2.94
C THR A 122 17.70 8.62 2.77
N ASP A 123 18.58 9.15 1.92
CA ASP A 123 18.67 10.59 1.62
C ASP A 123 17.37 11.18 1.04
N HIS A 124 16.50 10.32 0.49
CA HIS A 124 15.20 10.71 -0.05
C HIS A 124 14.07 10.27 0.88
N ALA A 125 13.22 11.22 1.28
CA ALA A 125 11.92 10.88 1.84
C ALA A 125 11.12 10.11 0.77
N HIS A 126 10.55 8.98 1.15
CA HIS A 126 9.73 8.19 0.24
C HIS A 126 8.59 7.48 0.97
N VAL A 127 7.49 7.26 0.24
CA VAL A 127 6.30 6.58 0.74
C VAL A 127 5.99 5.40 -0.16
N HIS A 128 6.04 4.20 0.40
CA HIS A 128 5.55 3.00 -0.27
C HIS A 128 4.06 2.83 -0.02
N VAL A 129 3.31 2.46 -1.06
CA VAL A 129 1.88 2.21 -0.97
C VAL A 129 1.59 0.84 -1.55
N MET A 130 1.10 -0.07 -0.70
CA MET A 130 0.56 -1.36 -1.09
C MET A 130 -0.94 -1.22 -1.28
N VAL A 131 -1.48 -1.58 -2.43
CA VAL A 131 -2.91 -1.53 -2.76
C VAL A 131 -3.43 -2.94 -3.04
N ASN A 132 -4.62 -3.27 -2.52
CA ASN A 132 -5.36 -4.45 -2.92
C ASN A 132 -6.15 -4.12 -4.20
N LEU A 133 -5.92 -4.85 -5.29
CA LEU A 133 -6.65 -4.67 -6.56
C LEU A 133 -8.04 -5.33 -6.56
N ILE A 134 -8.44 -5.97 -5.45
CA ILE A 134 -9.83 -6.37 -5.22
C ILE A 134 -10.53 -5.22 -4.51
N HIS A 135 -11.51 -4.63 -5.20
CA HIS A 135 -12.38 -3.63 -4.60
C HIS A 135 -13.25 -4.31 -3.51
N PRO A 136 -13.23 -3.83 -2.25
CA PRO A 136 -14.10 -4.34 -1.19
C PRO A 136 -15.57 -4.05 -1.49
#